data_AF-A0A7X5Q2K7-F1
#
_entry.id   AF-A0A7X5Q2K7-F1
#
_cell.length_a   1.000
_cell.length_b   1.000
_cell.length_c   1.000
_cell.angle_alpha   90.00
_cell.angle_beta   90.00
_cell.angle_gamma   90.00
#
_symmetry.space_group_name_H-M   'P 1'
#
loop_
_entity.id
_entity.type
_entity.pdbx_description
1 polymer ?
#
loop_
_entity_poly.entity_id
_entity_poly.type
_entity_poly.pdbx_seq_one_letter_code
_entity_poly.pdbx_strand_id
1 'polypeptide(L)'
;MSELKHKELDLKKLESLPIVGKQPESEKEEKFLREVLEYEFYNLEEPGLCQRFVYGDTNNQHTFTLFQSTKYMVPRFLARHLESRTTPIWEWRPDGKGSMTKKQVGTKPRFRMSQSFA
;
A
#
# COMPACT_ATOMS: atom_id res chain seq x y z
N MET A 1 5.08 21.51 19.91
CA MET A 1 5.41 20.09 20.15
C MET A 1 4.13 19.29 19.97
N SER A 2 3.80 18.95 18.72
CA SER A 2 2.58 18.23 18.36
C SER A 2 2.74 16.74 18.66
N GLU A 3 1.93 16.21 19.57
CA GLU A 3 1.84 14.78 19.88
C GLU A 3 1.55 14.00 18.59
N LEU A 4 2.53 13.20 18.14
CA LEU A 4 2.35 12.22 17.07
C LEU A 4 1.40 11.13 17.59
N LYS A 5 0.11 11.27 17.30
CA LYS A 5 -0.91 10.27 17.64
C LYS A 5 -0.64 9.00 16.83
N HIS A 6 -0.04 8.00 17.48
CA HIS A 6 -0.04 6.63 16.97
C HIS A 6 -1.49 6.17 16.89
N LYS A 7 -1.97 5.87 15.68
CA LYS A 7 -3.27 5.20 15.52
C LYS A 7 -3.00 3.71 15.56
N GLU A 8 -3.26 3.10 16.72
CA GLU A 8 -3.31 1.65 16.85
C GLU A 8 -4.50 1.14 16.05
N LEU A 9 -4.21 0.44 14.95
CA LEU A 9 -5.18 -0.42 14.29
C LEU A 9 -5.32 -1.70 15.13
N ASP A 10 -6.54 -2.22 15.28
CA ASP A 10 -6.81 -3.45 16.02
C ASP A 10 -5.92 -4.61 15.52
N LEU A 11 -4.88 -4.94 16.29
CA LEU A 11 -3.90 -5.97 15.95
C LEU A 11 -4.55 -7.34 15.69
N LYS A 12 -5.59 -7.67 16.46
CA LYS A 12 -6.38 -8.90 16.29
C LYS A 12 -7.06 -9.00 14.92
N LYS A 13 -7.47 -7.88 14.33
CA LYS A 13 -8.06 -7.86 12.98
C LYS A 13 -6.98 -8.03 11.90
N LEU A 14 -5.80 -7.46 12.13
CA LEU A 14 -4.66 -7.55 11.22
C LEU A 14 -4.10 -8.97 11.10
N GLU A 15 -4.13 -9.77 12.15
CA GLU A 15 -3.71 -11.17 12.12
C GLU A 15 -4.63 -12.06 11.27
N SER A 16 -5.94 -11.79 11.29
CA SER A 16 -6.94 -12.57 10.55
C SER A 16 -6.98 -12.28 9.05
N LEU A 17 -6.26 -11.25 8.59
CA LEU A 17 -6.30 -10.81 7.21
C LEU A 17 -5.54 -11.79 6.28
N PRO A 18 -6.09 -12.05 5.08
CA PRO A 18 -5.39 -12.84 4.08
C PRO A 18 -4.19 -12.06 3.51
N ILE A 19 -3.14 -12.79 3.14
CA ILE A 19 -2.03 -12.25 2.35
C ILE A 19 -2.49 -12.27 0.89
N VAL A 20 -2.84 -11.08 0.37
CA VAL A 20 -3.38 -10.94 -0.99
C VAL A 20 -2.23 -10.91 -2.00
N GLY A 21 -2.31 -11.75 -3.04
CA GLY A 21 -1.36 -11.79 -4.14
C GLY A 21 -0.58 -13.10 -4.18
N LYS A 22 0.76 -13.02 -4.31
CA LYS A 22 1.62 -14.21 -4.32
C LYS A 22 1.59 -14.85 -2.94
N GLN A 23 1.09 -16.08 -2.85
CA GLN A 23 1.11 -16.83 -1.61
C GLN A 23 2.54 -17.14 -1.17
N PRO A 24 2.84 -17.09 0.14
CA PRO A 24 4.17 -17.37 0.65
C PRO A 24 4.57 -18.81 0.30
N GLU A 25 5.81 -19.00 -0.15
CA GLU A 25 6.31 -20.33 -0.53
C GLU A 25 6.80 -21.12 0.69
N SER A 26 7.00 -20.43 1.82
CA SER A 26 7.55 -21.01 3.06
C SER A 26 6.92 -20.39 4.31
N GLU A 27 6.81 -21.18 5.39
CA GLU A 27 6.39 -20.70 6.71
C GLU A 27 7.25 -19.54 7.25
N LYS A 28 8.55 -19.52 6.89
CA LYS A 28 9.44 -18.41 7.27
C LYS A 28 9.05 -17.11 6.59
N GLU A 29 8.66 -17.19 5.33
CA GLU A 29 8.20 -16.03 4.56
C GLU A 29 6.86 -15.54 5.09
N GLU A 30 5.95 -16.45 5.43
CA GLU A 30 4.67 -16.06 6.05
C GLU A 30 4.89 -15.33 7.38
N LYS A 31 5.74 -15.85 8.27
CA LYS A 31 6.07 -15.20 9.55
C LYS A 31 6.69 -13.83 9.34
N PHE A 32 7.59 -13.70 8.37
CA PHE A 32 8.18 -12.41 8.00
C PHE A 32 7.13 -11.42 7.50
N LEU A 33 6.21 -11.86 6.63
CA LEU A 33 5.16 -11.01 6.08
C LEU A 33 4.14 -10.54 7.13
N ARG A 34 3.85 -11.40 8.12
CA ARG A 34 2.94 -11.10 9.23
C ARG A 34 3.57 -10.28 10.35
N GLU A 35 4.89 -10.10 10.35
CA GLU A 35 5.59 -9.24 11.29
C GLU A 35 5.00 -7.82 11.27
N VAL A 36 4.54 -7.36 12.44
CA VAL A 36 3.97 -6.01 12.62
C VAL A 36 5.11 -5.05 12.91
N LEU A 37 5.21 -4.01 12.10
CA LEU A 37 6.23 -2.97 12.25
C LEU A 37 5.58 -1.60 12.20
N GLU A 38 6.31 -0.60 12.68
CA GLU A 38 5.91 0.78 12.56
C GLU A 38 6.26 1.32 11.17
N TYR A 39 5.25 1.83 10.48
CA TYR A 39 5.36 2.45 9.17
C TYR A 39 4.76 3.85 9.17
N GLU A 40 5.43 4.78 8.51
CA GLU A 40 4.91 6.09 8.19
C GLU A 40 4.36 6.13 6.76
N PHE A 41 3.11 6.57 6.63
CA PHE A 41 2.42 6.65 5.34
C PHE A 41 2.66 7.97 4.62
N TYR A 42 3.03 7.89 3.34
CA TYR A 42 3.18 9.04 2.45
C TYR A 42 2.40 8.84 1.14
N ASN A 43 1.57 9.81 0.78
CA ASN A 43 1.05 9.96 -0.58
C ASN A 43 2.00 10.87 -1.37
N LEU A 44 2.57 10.34 -2.45
CA LEU A 44 3.56 11.01 -3.29
C LEU A 44 2.92 11.90 -4.38
N GLU A 45 1.65 11.67 -4.70
CA GLU A 45 0.94 12.45 -5.71
C GLU A 45 0.14 13.60 -5.09
N GLU A 46 -0.56 13.34 -3.99
CA GLU A 46 -1.44 14.32 -3.34
C GLU A 46 -1.14 14.40 -1.84
N PRO A 47 -0.15 15.22 -1.44
CA PRO A 47 0.23 15.34 -0.04
C PRO A 47 -0.89 16.00 0.78
N GLY A 48 -1.16 15.44 1.96
CA GLY A 48 -2.07 16.03 2.96
C GLY A 48 -3.51 15.50 2.92
N LEU A 49 -3.86 14.68 1.92
CA LEU A 49 -5.16 14.01 1.85
C LEU A 49 -5.16 12.70 2.66
N CYS A 50 -6.25 12.44 3.36
CA CYS A 50 -6.49 11.12 3.92
C CYS A 50 -6.86 10.14 2.81
N GLN A 51 -6.25 8.96 2.82
CA GLN A 51 -6.53 7.91 1.85
C GLN A 51 -7.26 6.76 2.52
N ARG A 52 -8.43 6.44 1.96
CA ARG A 52 -9.23 5.29 2.36
C ARG A 52 -8.85 4.14 1.45
N PHE A 53 -8.28 3.07 2.02
CA PHE A 53 -7.89 1.89 1.27
C PHE A 53 -8.67 0.68 1.74
N VAL A 54 -8.99 -0.21 0.81
CA VAL A 54 -9.71 -1.44 1.10
C VAL A 54 -8.77 -2.61 0.83
N TYR A 55 -8.68 -3.53 1.80
CA TYR A 55 -7.77 -4.67 1.77
C TYR A 55 -8.46 -5.92 2.29
N GLY A 56 -8.18 -7.05 1.64
CA GLY A 56 -8.75 -8.35 1.98
C GLY A 56 -9.40 -9.05 0.79
N ASP A 57 -9.97 -10.22 1.05
CA ASP A 57 -10.67 -11.03 0.05
C ASP A 57 -12.17 -10.74 0.07
N THR A 58 -12.91 -11.31 -0.88
CA THR A 58 -14.38 -11.15 -1.00
C THR A 58 -15.13 -11.46 0.31
N ASN A 59 -14.62 -12.41 1.10
CA ASN A 59 -15.25 -12.84 2.36
C ASN A 59 -14.77 -12.08 3.60
N ASN A 60 -13.59 -11.44 3.53
CA ASN A 60 -12.99 -10.76 4.68
C ASN A 60 -12.33 -9.46 4.22
N GLN A 61 -13.16 -8.44 4.04
CA GLN A 61 -12.77 -7.13 3.53
C GLN A 61 -12.68 -6.11 4.68
N HIS A 62 -11.55 -5.42 4.77
CA HIS A 62 -11.33 -4.36 5.74
C HIS A 62 -10.99 -3.06 5.05
N THR A 63 -11.62 -1.98 5.54
CA THR A 63 -11.31 -0.63 5.09
C THR A 63 -10.47 0.06 6.14
N PHE A 64 -9.40 0.68 5.69
CA PHE A 64 -8.46 1.43 6.50
C PHE A 64 -8.42 2.88 6.01
N THR A 65 -8.14 3.80 6.92
CA THR A 65 -8.01 5.23 6.59
C THR A 65 -6.66 5.72 7.11
N LEU A 66 -5.77 6.07 6.18
CA LEU A 66 -4.44 6.59 6.49
C LEU A 66 -4.38 8.08 6.23
N PHE A 67 -3.68 8.76 7.13
CA PHE A 67 -3.36 10.17 7.06
C PHE A 67 -1.89 10.34 6.71
N GLN A 68 -1.59 11.36 5.91
CA GLN A 68 -0.22 11.73 5.52
C GLN A 68 0.67 11.88 6.77
N SER A 69 1.91 11.39 6.68
CA SER A 69 2.95 11.56 7.71
C SER A 69 2.51 11.10 9.11
N THR A 70 1.58 10.15 9.15
CA THR A 70 1.16 9.50 10.39
C THR A 70 1.77 8.11 10.45
N LYS A 71 2.19 7.73 11.66
CA LYS A 71 2.76 6.42 11.93
C LYS A 71 1.67 5.42 12.31
N TYR A 72 1.76 4.22 11.76
CA TYR A 72 0.84 3.11 11.97
C TYR A 72 1.63 1.83 12.25
N MET A 73 1.13 1.01 13.18
CA MET A 73 1.62 -0.36 13.34
C MET A 73 0.84 -1.27 12.40
N VAL A 74 1.49 -1.74 11.35
CA VAL A 74 0.87 -2.61 10.33
C VAL A 74 1.79 -3.77 9.92
N PRO A 75 1.24 -4.91 9.50
CA PRO A 75 2.02 -6.01 8.97
C PRO A 75 2.74 -5.64 7.67
N ARG A 76 3.90 -6.26 7.42
CA ARG A 76 4.67 -6.05 6.18
C ARG A 76 3.87 -6.34 4.90
N PHE A 77 3.01 -7.36 4.89
CA PHE A 77 2.21 -7.68 3.70
C PHE A 77 1.29 -6.52 3.31
N LEU A 78 0.74 -5.80 4.30
CA LEU A 78 -0.17 -4.69 4.07
C LEU A 78 0.59 -3.45 3.58
N ALA A 79 1.76 -3.18 4.17
CA ALA A 79 2.65 -2.12 3.70
C ALA A 79 3.07 -2.36 2.23
N ARG A 80 3.49 -3.58 1.89
CA ARG A 80 3.82 -3.97 0.51
C ARG A 80 2.64 -3.81 -0.45
N HIS A 81 1.44 -4.19 -0.01
CA HIS A 81 0.24 -4.03 -0.81
C HIS A 81 -0.02 -2.56 -1.16
N LEU A 82 0.10 -1.66 -0.17
CA LEU A 82 -0.05 -0.23 -0.41
C LEU A 82 0.99 0.31 -1.39
N GLU A 83 2.26 -0.06 -1.22
CA GLU A 83 3.34 0.37 -2.12
C GLU A 83 3.19 -0.19 -3.54
N SER A 84 2.59 -1.37 -3.69
CA SER A 84 2.31 -1.96 -5.01
C SER A 84 1.27 -1.19 -5.82
N ARG A 85 0.48 -0.32 -5.18
CA ARG A 85 -0.48 0.54 -5.88
C ARG A 85 0.28 1.66 -6.59
N THR A 86 0.54 1.41 -7.87
CA THR A 86 1.27 2.31 -8.75
C THR A 86 0.36 2.87 -9.85
N THR A 87 0.66 4.10 -10.29
CA THR A 87 -0.04 4.76 -11.40
C THR A 87 0.69 4.40 -12.71
N PRO A 88 0.05 3.74 -13.69
CA PRO A 88 0.69 3.43 -14.95
C PRO A 88 0.94 4.71 -15.77
N ILE A 89 2.13 4.81 -16.36
CA ILE A 89 2.52 5.90 -17.25
C ILE A 89 2.27 5.47 -18.68
N TRP A 90 1.43 6.22 -19.38
CA TRP A 90 1.03 5.96 -20.76
C TRP A 90 1.69 6.93 -21.71
N GLU A 91 2.24 6.41 -22.78
CA GLU A 91 2.70 7.19 -23.93
C GLU A 91 1.75 6.93 -25.11
N TRP A 92 1.33 8.02 -25.73
CA TRP A 92 0.45 8.00 -26.89
C TRP A 92 1.28 8.29 -28.12
N ARG A 93 1.38 7.31 -29.03
CA ARG A 93 2.12 7.46 -30.29
C ARG A 93 1.17 7.33 -31.48
N PRO A 94 1.36 8.12 -32.55
CA PRO A 94 0.62 7.94 -33.78
C PRO A 94 1.01 6.61 -34.44
N ASP A 95 0.04 5.86 -34.94
CA ASP A 95 0.25 4.56 -35.59
C ASP A 95 0.42 4.65 -37.12
N GLY A 96 0.43 5.87 -37.67
CA GLY A 96 0.52 6.14 -39.11
C GLY A 96 -0.79 5.96 -39.88
N LYS A 97 -1.89 5.54 -39.22
CA LYS A 97 -3.24 5.39 -39.81
C LYS A 97 -4.22 6.46 -39.35
N GLY A 98 -3.74 7.46 -38.61
CA GLY A 98 -4.55 8.51 -38.00
C GLY A 98 -5.11 8.16 -36.62
N SER A 99 -4.80 6.97 -36.09
CA SER A 99 -5.14 6.56 -34.73
C SER A 99 -3.95 6.72 -33.78
N MET A 100 -4.25 6.75 -32.48
CA MET A 100 -3.25 6.79 -31.42
C MET A 100 -3.14 5.42 -30.75
N THR A 101 -1.92 4.88 -30.66
CA THR A 101 -1.66 3.67 -29.89
C THR A 101 -1.26 4.04 -28.48
N LYS A 102 -1.97 3.46 -27.51
CA LYS A 102 -1.66 3.58 -26.09
C LYS A 102 -0.61 2.54 -25.70
N LYS A 103 0.61 2.97 -25.34
CA LYS A 103 1.66 2.07 -24.85
C LYS A 103 2.00 2.37 -23.40
N GLN A 104 2.07 1.36 -22.55
CA GLN A 104 2.58 1.52 -21.18
C GLN A 104 4.11 1.61 -21.23
N VAL A 105 4.66 2.70 -20.70
CA VAL A 105 6.11 2.95 -20.69
C VAL A 105 6.71 2.73 -19.32
N GLY A 106 5.90 2.89 -18.27
CA GLY A 106 6.36 2.68 -16.91
C GLY A 106 5.25 2.70 -15.89
N THR A 107 5.64 2.71 -14.63
CA THR A 107 4.77 2.89 -13.48
C THR A 107 5.39 3.89 -12.53
N LYS A 108 4.56 4.72 -11.90
CA LYS A 108 4.98 5.66 -10.86
C LYS A 108 4.44 5.16 -9.51
N PRO A 109 5.27 5.00 -8.47
CA PRO A 109 4.75 4.68 -7.14
C PRO A 109 3.90 5.84 -6.63
N ARG A 110 2.70 5.53 -6.13
CA ARG A 110 1.77 6.53 -5.59
C ARG A 110 1.90 6.67 -4.08
N PHE A 111 2.07 5.56 -3.39
CA PHE A 111 2.20 5.51 -1.94
C PHE A 111 3.56 4.98 -1.53
N ARG A 112 4.05 5.46 -0.40
CA ARG A 112 5.29 4.99 0.23
C ARG A 112 5.01 4.70 1.70
N MET A 113 5.48 3.55 2.16
CA MET A 113 5.41 3.13 3.55
C MET A 113 6.84 3.09 4.10
N SER A 114 7.28 4.19 4.72
CA SER A 114 8.64 4.25 5.28
C SER A 114 8.65 3.57 6.63
N GLN A 115 9.44 2.51 6.79
CA GLN A 115 9.63 1.89 8.10
C GLN A 115 10.29 2.91 9.04
N SER A 116 9.67 3.19 10.19
CA SER A 116 10.30 3.97 11.24
C SER A 116 10.95 3.02 12.25
N PHE A 117 12.23 3.25 12.51
CA PHE A 117 12.92 2.64 13.64
C PHE A 117 12.73 3.59 14.80
N ALA A 118 11.85 3.23 15.73
CA ALA A 118 11.75 3.89 17.04
C ALA A 118 12.87 3.39 17.95
#